data_AF-A0A5N9G0X3-F1
#
_entry.id   AF-A0A5N9G0X3-F1
#
_cell.length_a   1.000
_cell.length_b   1.000
_cell.length_c   1.000
_cell.angle_alpha   90.00
_cell.angle_beta   90.00
_cell.angle_gamma   90.00
#
_symmetry.space_group_name_H-M   'P 1'
#
loop_
_entity.id
_entity.type
_entity.pdbx_description
1 polymer ?
#
loop_
_entity_poly.entity_id
_entity_poly.type
_entity_poly.pdbx_seq_one_letter_code
_entity_poly.pdbx_strand_id
1 'polypeptide(L)'
;MFKERLGDEQRASDRAVDIISSELRREVGIHNQSEIITTQRDKMMSNVKAAVTPKLLEFGIVVEDVRIKRADFPGEIADSVYSRMKAERQRKADKERAEGAEIDAQVRADADRKATIIIAAATRDSQIINGCGEAEATGIFAHALEQDPEFYSFQRSLESFKSILSSGTTVVMPVESFGKLFEEMRAGIDEATLVAPDSSVVKSRSSNDDDIGSKCAQVSAAWTLASELKIDQPDLTFIGLQQKEWEGPNLGCTEPSDGNQEITPGFEVEFSYSGSNYLVRSNQYGSLVKIC
;
A
#
# COMPACT_ATOMS: atom_id res chain seq x y z
N MET A 1 51.12 48.36 43.33
CA MET A 1 51.19 47.08 42.59
C MET A 1 51.46 47.26 41.10
N PHE A 2 50.50 47.66 40.24
CA PHE A 2 50.74 47.80 38.79
C PHE A 2 51.83 48.84 38.44
N LYS A 3 51.70 50.07 38.96
CA LYS A 3 52.65 51.17 38.74
C LYS A 3 54.05 50.91 39.29
N GLU A 4 54.17 50.02 40.27
CA GLU A 4 55.42 49.71 40.99
C GLU A 4 56.19 48.55 40.32
N ARG A 5 55.48 47.62 39.66
CA ARG A 5 56.08 46.44 39.03
C ARG A 5 56.31 46.59 37.52
N LEU A 6 55.50 47.37 36.81
CA LEU A 6 55.53 47.43 35.34
C LEU A 6 55.96 48.80 34.80
N GLY A 7 55.71 49.87 35.57
CA GLY A 7 56.17 51.24 35.30
C GLY A 7 55.51 51.92 34.08
N ASP A 8 55.30 51.20 32.99
CA ASP A 8 54.76 51.66 31.71
C ASP A 8 53.72 50.65 31.18
N GLU A 9 52.66 51.15 30.53
CA GLU A 9 51.59 50.35 29.95
C GLU A 9 52.11 49.41 28.86
N GLN A 10 53.07 49.89 28.07
CA GLN A 10 53.66 49.12 26.98
C GLN A 10 54.41 47.89 27.51
N ARG A 11 55.16 48.05 28.60
CA ARG A 11 55.84 46.92 29.28
C ARG A 11 54.86 45.95 29.91
N ALA A 12 53.72 46.42 30.40
CA ALA A 12 52.67 45.55 30.93
C ALA A 12 52.03 44.71 29.83
N SER A 13 51.79 45.31 28.67
CA SER A 13 51.27 44.61 27.49
C SER A 13 52.24 43.52 27.01
N ASP A 14 53.52 43.85 26.85
CA ASP A 14 54.54 42.91 26.39
C ASP A 14 54.67 41.70 27.34
N ARG A 15 54.70 41.95 28.66
CA ARG A 15 54.74 40.88 29.66
C ARG A 15 53.48 40.02 29.68
N ALA A 16 52.32 40.63 29.47
CA ALA A 16 51.07 39.89 29.36
C ALA A 16 51.06 38.98 28.12
N VAL A 17 51.53 39.48 26.98
CA VAL A 17 51.66 38.71 25.73
C VAL A 17 52.61 37.53 25.91
N ASP A 18 53.76 37.72 26.55
CA ASP A 18 54.72 36.64 26.81
C ASP A 18 54.11 35.51 27.64
N ILE A 19 53.44 35.85 28.74
CA ILE A 19 52.80 34.87 29.64
C ILE A 19 51.66 34.14 28.93
N ILE A 20 50.77 34.88 28.25
CA ILE A 20 49.64 34.29 27.51
C ILE A 20 50.16 33.37 26.40
N SER A 21 51.18 33.80 25.64
CA SER A 21 51.71 33.01 24.53
C SER A 21 52.41 31.73 24.99
N SER A 22 53.06 31.73 26.15
CA SER A 22 53.71 30.55 26.73
C SER A 22 52.68 29.50 27.16
N GLU A 23 51.65 29.92 27.88
CA GLU A 23 50.58 29.02 28.35
C GLU A 23 49.74 28.49 27.19
N LEU A 24 49.45 29.35 26.19
CA LEU A 24 48.76 28.95 24.98
C LEU A 24 49.55 27.89 24.20
N ARG A 25 50.87 28.05 24.04
CA ARG A 25 51.73 27.04 23.38
C ARG A 25 51.75 25.73 24.15
N ARG A 26 51.78 25.77 25.48
CA ARG A 26 51.77 24.55 26.32
C ARG A 26 50.47 23.78 26.13
N GLU A 27 49.32 24.45 26.19
CA GLU A 27 48.02 23.79 26.02
C GLU A 27 47.85 23.27 24.59
N VAL A 28 48.19 24.07 23.58
CA VAL A 28 48.13 23.66 22.16
C VAL A 28 49.03 22.45 21.87
N GLY A 29 50.16 22.31 22.58
CA GLY A 29 51.06 21.16 22.42
C GLY A 29 50.57 19.85 23.03
N ILE A 30 49.54 19.87 23.87
CA ILE A 30 48.99 18.67 24.55
C ILE A 30 47.84 18.04 23.75
N HIS A 31 47.12 18.83 22.94
CA HIS A 31 45.93 18.38 22.20
C HIS A 31 46.24 18.02 20.75
N ASN A 32 45.46 17.10 20.17
CA ASN A 32 45.64 16.73 18.77
C ASN A 32 45.09 17.81 17.83
N GLN A 33 45.74 18.01 16.69
CA GLN A 33 45.42 19.07 15.71
C GLN A 33 43.94 19.11 15.29
N SER A 34 43.29 17.97 15.14
CA SER A 34 41.86 17.88 14.78
C SER A 34 40.94 18.43 15.87
N GLU A 35 41.30 18.26 17.15
CA GLU A 35 40.53 18.69 18.31
C GLU A 35 40.59 20.21 18.52
N ILE A 36 41.71 20.84 18.16
CA ILE A 36 41.94 22.29 18.22
C ILE A 36 41.02 23.04 17.24
N ILE A 37 40.70 22.41 16.10
CA ILE A 37 39.96 23.04 15.00
C ILE A 37 38.44 22.81 15.12
N THR A 38 38.00 21.70 15.73
CA THR A 38 36.60 21.26 15.62
C THR A 38 35.78 21.36 16.91
N THR A 39 36.13 20.64 17.97
CA THR A 39 35.21 20.43 19.11
C THR A 39 35.73 20.87 20.47
N GLN A 40 37.03 21.09 20.64
CA GLN A 40 37.60 21.36 21.97
C GLN A 40 38.16 22.78 22.16
N ARG A 41 37.94 23.68 21.18
CA ARG A 41 38.47 25.04 21.21
C ARG A 41 38.04 25.81 22.46
N ASP A 42 36.76 25.76 22.81
CA ASP A 42 36.22 26.53 23.94
C ASP A 42 36.76 26.01 25.28
N LYS A 43 36.86 24.68 25.41
CA LYS A 43 37.45 24.03 26.59
C LYS A 43 38.93 24.36 26.73
N MET A 44 39.67 24.36 25.62
CA MET A 44 41.08 24.75 25.58
C MET A 44 41.27 26.21 26.00
N MET A 45 40.48 27.15 25.45
CA MET A 45 40.59 28.57 25.80
C MET A 45 40.23 28.82 27.27
N SER A 46 39.24 28.09 27.81
CA SER A 46 38.91 28.13 29.23
C SER A 46 40.07 27.66 30.11
N ASN A 47 40.74 26.57 29.73
CA ASN A 47 41.92 26.06 30.45
C ASN A 47 43.08 27.05 30.43
N VAL A 48 43.36 27.64 29.26
CA VAL A 48 44.40 28.68 29.11
C VAL A 48 44.07 29.89 29.96
N LYS A 49 42.83 30.37 29.94
CA LYS A 49 42.40 31.49 30.81
C LYS A 49 42.60 31.17 32.29
N ALA A 50 42.22 29.97 32.73
CA ALA A 50 42.41 29.53 34.12
C ALA A 50 43.89 29.48 34.53
N ALA A 51 44.78 29.07 33.62
CA ALA A 51 46.22 29.00 33.88
C ALA A 51 46.92 30.37 33.89
N VAL A 52 46.45 31.32 33.06
CA VAL A 52 47.06 32.66 32.91
C VAL A 52 46.57 33.64 33.98
N THR A 53 45.30 33.52 34.42
CA THR A 53 44.69 34.41 35.43
C THR A 53 45.52 34.60 36.71
N PRO A 54 45.99 33.54 37.42
CA PRO A 54 46.76 33.73 38.66
C PRO A 54 48.11 34.42 38.42
N LYS A 55 48.76 34.13 37.28
CA LYS A 55 50.07 34.71 36.93
C LYS A 55 49.98 36.20 36.61
N LEU A 56 48.90 36.64 35.97
CA LEU A 56 48.67 38.04 35.65
C LEU A 56 48.09 38.85 36.82
N LEU A 57 47.41 38.19 37.76
CA LEU A 57 46.96 38.81 39.00
C LEU A 57 48.13 39.31 39.85
N GLU A 58 49.27 38.61 39.85
CA GLU A 58 50.52 39.06 40.51
C GLU A 58 51.02 40.41 39.96
N PHE A 59 50.68 40.72 38.71
CA PHE A 59 51.02 41.96 38.03
C PHE A 59 49.90 43.01 38.13
N GLY A 60 48.75 42.66 38.73
CA GLY A 60 47.57 43.52 38.85
C GLY A 60 46.75 43.60 37.56
N ILE A 61 46.88 42.62 36.66
CA ILE A 61 46.16 42.55 35.38
C ILE A 61 45.03 41.52 35.50
N VAL A 62 43.80 41.92 35.15
CA VAL A 62 42.62 41.04 35.14
C VAL A 62 42.33 40.61 33.70
N VAL A 63 42.21 39.30 33.49
CA VAL A 63 41.93 38.72 32.16
C VAL A 63 40.43 38.43 32.03
N GLU A 64 39.77 39.12 31.11
CA GLU A 64 38.35 38.90 30.83
C GLU A 64 38.11 37.73 29.87
N ASP A 65 38.84 37.65 28.75
CA ASP A 65 38.71 36.57 27.78
C ASP A 65 40.01 36.34 26.99
N VAL A 66 40.23 35.09 26.55
CA VAL A 66 41.37 34.68 25.71
C VAL A 66 40.82 33.96 24.49
N ARG A 67 41.13 34.48 23.29
CA ARG A 67 40.68 33.89 22.02
C ARG A 67 41.80 33.75 21.01
N ILE A 68 41.77 32.66 20.25
CA ILE A 68 42.63 32.48 19.08
C ILE A 68 42.02 33.25 17.90
N LYS A 69 42.79 34.20 17.35
CA LYS A 69 42.39 34.95 16.17
C LYS A 69 42.51 34.12 14.88
N ARG A 70 43.63 33.41 14.70
CA ARG A 70 43.89 32.58 13.51
C ARG A 70 44.83 31.42 13.86
N ALA A 71 44.58 30.26 13.28
CA ALA A 71 45.44 29.08 13.39
C ALA A 71 45.53 28.48 11.98
N ASP A 72 46.65 28.75 11.31
CA ASP A 72 46.89 28.29 9.94
C ASP A 72 47.99 27.23 9.91
N PHE A 73 48.01 26.46 8.82
CA PHE A 73 49.12 25.58 8.49
C PHE A 73 50.24 26.37 7.81
N PRO A 74 51.52 25.96 7.98
CA PRO A 74 52.60 26.46 7.12
C PRO A 74 52.27 26.20 5.64
N GLY A 75 52.58 27.17 4.78
CA GLY A 75 52.17 27.14 3.36
C GLY A 75 52.63 25.89 2.59
N GLU A 76 53.78 25.33 2.95
CA GLU A 76 54.34 24.12 2.30
C GLU A 76 53.48 22.86 2.50
N ILE A 77 52.71 22.76 3.59
CA ILE A 77 51.95 21.55 3.97
C ILE A 77 50.44 21.74 3.76
N ALA A 78 49.97 22.99 3.79
CA ALA A 78 48.56 23.36 3.72
C ALA A 78 47.83 22.73 2.53
N ASP A 79 48.38 22.84 1.32
CA ASP A 79 47.75 22.34 0.09
C ASP A 79 47.53 20.82 0.11
N SER A 80 48.49 20.07 0.67
CA SER A 80 48.39 18.62 0.79
C SER A 80 47.29 18.19 1.78
N VAL A 81 47.14 18.92 2.88
CA VAL A 81 46.12 18.66 3.90
C VAL A 81 44.75 19.01 3.36
N TYR A 82 44.59 20.18 2.71
CA TYR A 82 43.33 20.56 2.09
C TYR A 82 42.89 19.59 0.99
N SER A 83 43.83 19.11 0.18
CA SER A 83 43.55 18.09 -0.85
C SER A 83 43.06 16.78 -0.25
N ARG A 84 43.69 16.30 0.84
CA ARG A 84 43.24 15.12 1.58
C ARG A 84 41.87 15.32 2.22
N MET A 85 41.62 16.48 2.82
CA MET A 85 40.30 16.80 3.39
C MET A 85 39.20 16.85 2.33
N LYS A 86 39.50 17.39 1.15
CA LYS A 86 38.56 17.42 0.02
C LYS A 86 38.25 16.01 -0.48
N ALA A 87 39.28 15.18 -0.66
CA ALA A 87 39.12 13.78 -1.06
C ALA A 87 38.31 12.99 -0.03
N GLU A 88 38.57 13.18 1.26
CA GLU A 88 37.85 12.50 2.34
C GLU A 88 36.38 12.92 2.41
N ARG A 89 36.09 14.22 2.26
CA ARG A 89 34.72 14.73 2.17
C ARG A 89 33.99 14.20 0.94
N GLN A 90 34.67 14.14 -0.20
CA GLN A 90 34.10 13.59 -1.42
C GLN A 90 33.79 12.11 -1.24
N ARG A 91 34.73 11.32 -0.71
CA ARG A 91 34.54 9.90 -0.40
C ARG A 91 33.35 9.68 0.53
N LYS A 92 33.23 10.49 1.59
CA LYS A 92 32.09 10.42 2.51
C LYS A 92 30.78 10.75 1.77
N ALA A 93 30.75 11.84 1.01
CA ALA A 93 29.55 12.23 0.26
C ALA A 93 29.13 11.16 -0.77
N ASP A 94 30.10 10.54 -1.46
CA ASP A 94 29.83 9.48 -2.44
C ASP A 94 29.31 8.22 -1.76
N LYS A 95 29.84 7.86 -0.58
CA LYS A 95 29.33 6.76 0.24
C LYS A 95 27.87 7.00 0.64
N GLU A 96 27.55 8.17 1.20
CA GLU A 96 26.19 8.51 1.63
C GLU A 96 25.21 8.55 0.44
N ARG A 97 25.66 9.03 -0.74
CA ARG A 97 24.84 8.98 -1.97
C ARG A 97 24.60 7.55 -2.46
N ALA A 98 25.62 6.69 -2.37
CA ALA A 98 25.48 5.29 -2.76
C ALA A 98 24.51 4.55 -1.83
N GLU A 99 24.65 4.73 -0.51
CA GLU A 99 23.73 4.16 0.48
C GLU A 99 22.29 4.68 0.29
N GLY A 100 22.13 5.99 0.04
CA GLY A 100 20.82 6.57 -0.27
C GLY A 100 20.20 6.00 -1.54
N ALA A 101 21.00 5.79 -2.59
CA ALA A 101 20.53 5.19 -3.85
C ALA A 101 20.16 3.71 -3.69
N GLU A 102 20.91 2.95 -2.88
CA GLU A 102 20.60 1.55 -2.56
C GLU A 102 19.26 1.44 -1.83
N ILE A 103 19.06 2.26 -0.79
CA ILE A 103 17.81 2.28 -0.03
C ILE A 103 16.63 2.71 -0.91
N ASP A 104 16.79 3.74 -1.75
CA ASP A 104 15.75 4.18 -2.68
C ASP A 104 15.38 3.07 -3.68
N ALA A 105 16.38 2.40 -4.26
CA ALA A 105 16.14 1.29 -5.19
C ALA A 105 15.41 0.12 -4.52
N GLN A 106 15.78 -0.23 -3.29
CA GLN A 106 15.11 -1.28 -2.52
C GLN A 106 13.65 -0.91 -2.22
N VAL A 107 13.40 0.29 -1.69
CA VAL A 107 12.05 0.74 -1.35
C VAL A 107 11.16 0.83 -2.58
N ARG A 108 11.68 1.31 -3.72
CA ARG A 108 10.93 1.32 -4.99
C ARG A 108 10.61 -0.08 -5.47
N ALA A 109 11.58 -1.00 -5.46
CA ALA A 109 11.36 -2.38 -5.87
C ALA A 109 10.31 -3.07 -4.99
N ASP A 110 10.33 -2.84 -3.68
CA ASP A 110 9.33 -3.37 -2.75
C ASP A 110 7.95 -2.75 -2.98
N ALA A 111 7.87 -1.45 -3.25
CA ALA A 111 6.63 -0.76 -3.57
C ALA A 111 6.03 -1.28 -4.89
N ASP A 112 6.84 -1.40 -5.95
CA ASP A 112 6.42 -1.93 -7.25
C ASP A 112 5.94 -3.38 -7.15
N ARG A 113 6.65 -4.20 -6.36
CA ARG A 113 6.24 -5.58 -6.07
C ARG A 113 4.88 -5.63 -5.38
N LYS A 114 4.68 -4.83 -4.33
CA LYS A 114 3.40 -4.74 -3.62
C LYS A 114 2.27 -4.26 -4.53
N ALA A 115 2.51 -3.20 -5.30
CA ALA A 115 1.54 -2.68 -6.26
C ALA A 115 1.12 -3.75 -7.28
N THR A 116 2.09 -4.49 -7.83
CA THR A 116 1.83 -5.59 -8.77
C THR A 116 0.97 -6.69 -8.14
N ILE A 117 1.28 -7.08 -6.89
CA ILE A 117 0.50 -8.09 -6.16
C ILE A 117 -0.93 -7.61 -5.91
N ILE A 118 -1.11 -6.35 -5.49
CA ILE A 118 -2.43 -5.76 -5.23
C ILE A 118 -3.25 -5.72 -6.52
N ILE A 119 -2.68 -5.24 -7.63
CA ILE A 119 -3.38 -5.20 -8.92
C ILE A 119 -3.75 -6.60 -9.39
N ALA A 120 -2.84 -7.57 -9.26
CA ALA A 120 -3.10 -8.96 -9.63
C ALA A 120 -4.20 -9.59 -8.77
N ALA A 121 -4.17 -9.34 -7.45
CA ALA A 121 -5.18 -9.81 -6.51
C ALA A 121 -6.54 -9.19 -6.81
N ALA A 122 -6.60 -7.87 -7.01
CA ALA A 122 -7.83 -7.15 -7.35
C ALA A 122 -8.42 -7.60 -8.69
N THR A 123 -7.57 -7.86 -9.70
CA THR A 123 -8.01 -8.36 -11.01
C THR A 123 -8.59 -9.76 -10.89
N ARG A 124 -7.92 -10.65 -10.14
CA ARG A 124 -8.40 -12.00 -9.84
C ARG A 124 -9.75 -11.95 -9.13
N ASP A 125 -9.88 -11.13 -8.08
CA ASP A 125 -11.12 -11.00 -7.31
C ASP A 125 -12.25 -10.41 -8.17
N SER A 126 -11.97 -9.40 -8.99
CA SER A 126 -12.94 -8.83 -9.92
C SER A 126 -13.44 -9.86 -10.94
N GLN A 127 -12.55 -10.69 -11.49
CA GLN A 127 -12.94 -11.77 -12.40
C GLN A 127 -13.81 -12.82 -11.71
N ILE A 128 -13.49 -13.16 -10.45
CA ILE A 128 -14.32 -14.07 -9.65
C ILE A 128 -15.71 -13.47 -9.46
N ILE A 129 -15.82 -12.23 -8.98
CA ILE A 129 -17.11 -11.57 -8.74
C ILE A 129 -17.94 -11.48 -10.03
N ASN A 130 -17.32 -11.08 -11.15
CA ASN A 130 -18.00 -11.03 -12.44
C ASN A 130 -18.49 -12.42 -12.87
N GLY A 131 -17.65 -13.46 -12.74
CA GLY A 131 -18.04 -14.83 -13.05
C GLY A 131 -19.17 -15.35 -12.17
N CYS A 132 -19.18 -14.99 -10.88
CA CYS A 132 -20.25 -15.33 -9.95
C CYS A 132 -21.57 -14.64 -10.34
N GLY A 133 -21.52 -13.37 -10.72
CA GLY A 133 -22.69 -12.63 -11.18
C GLY A 133 -23.22 -13.15 -12.52
N GLU A 134 -22.34 -13.52 -13.46
CA GLU A 134 -22.73 -14.17 -14.71
C GLU A 134 -23.35 -15.55 -14.49
N ALA A 135 -22.80 -16.33 -13.55
CA ALA A 135 -23.35 -17.63 -13.17
C ALA A 135 -24.74 -17.49 -12.56
N GLU A 136 -24.93 -16.55 -11.62
CA GLU A 136 -26.24 -16.26 -11.02
C GLU A 136 -27.24 -15.79 -12.07
N ALA A 137 -26.86 -14.85 -12.92
CA ALA A 137 -27.72 -14.36 -14.00
C ALA A 137 -28.13 -15.49 -14.94
N THR A 138 -27.17 -16.31 -15.37
CA THR A 138 -27.43 -17.47 -16.25
C THR A 138 -28.33 -18.50 -15.57
N GLY A 139 -28.15 -18.75 -14.27
CA GLY A 139 -29.01 -19.63 -13.49
C GLY A 139 -30.45 -19.11 -13.39
N ILE A 140 -30.63 -17.81 -13.12
CA ILE A 140 -31.96 -17.16 -13.11
C ILE A 140 -32.59 -17.24 -14.50
N PHE A 141 -31.83 -16.95 -15.56
CA PHE A 141 -32.31 -17.08 -16.94
C PHE A 141 -32.73 -18.52 -17.20
N ALA A 142 -31.89 -19.52 -16.96
CA ALA A 142 -32.21 -20.93 -17.17
C ALA A 142 -33.48 -21.35 -16.42
N HIS A 143 -33.61 -20.99 -15.14
CA HIS A 143 -34.81 -21.28 -14.35
C HIS A 143 -36.06 -20.59 -14.91
N ALA A 144 -35.94 -19.35 -15.39
CA ALA A 144 -37.05 -18.66 -16.05
C ALA A 144 -37.43 -19.31 -17.40
N LEU A 145 -36.44 -19.81 -18.16
CA LEU A 145 -36.67 -20.55 -19.40
C LEU A 145 -37.37 -21.90 -19.16
N GLU A 146 -37.02 -22.58 -18.08
CA GLU A 146 -37.63 -23.88 -17.71
C GLU A 146 -39.13 -23.76 -17.36
N GLN A 147 -39.63 -22.57 -17.03
CA GLN A 147 -41.05 -22.38 -16.70
C GLN A 147 -41.98 -22.59 -17.91
N ASP A 148 -41.58 -22.15 -19.10
CA ASP A 148 -42.32 -22.36 -20.36
C ASP A 148 -41.38 -22.35 -21.58
N PRO A 149 -40.90 -23.53 -22.01
CA PRO A 149 -40.02 -23.64 -23.17
C PRO A 149 -40.67 -23.22 -24.49
N GLU A 150 -41.98 -23.46 -24.67
CA GLU A 150 -42.71 -23.13 -25.91
C GLU A 150 -42.89 -21.61 -26.06
N PHE A 151 -43.20 -20.92 -24.95
CA PHE A 151 -43.30 -19.47 -24.94
C PHE A 151 -41.95 -18.81 -25.25
N TYR A 152 -40.85 -19.38 -24.74
CA TYR A 152 -39.50 -18.89 -25.03
C TYR A 152 -39.15 -19.02 -26.52
N SER A 153 -39.36 -20.19 -27.13
CA SER A 153 -39.05 -20.40 -28.56
C SER A 153 -39.87 -19.45 -29.43
N PHE A 154 -41.14 -19.24 -29.07
CA PHE A 154 -42.00 -18.25 -29.69
C PHE A 154 -41.48 -16.82 -29.53
N GLN A 155 -41.14 -16.37 -28.32
CA GLN A 155 -40.60 -15.02 -28.08
C GLN A 155 -39.29 -14.79 -28.85
N ARG A 156 -38.39 -15.77 -28.85
CA ARG A 156 -37.13 -15.69 -29.61
C ARG A 156 -37.36 -15.62 -31.10
N SER A 157 -38.36 -16.33 -31.62
CA SER A 157 -38.74 -16.22 -33.03
C SER A 157 -39.16 -14.81 -33.40
N LEU A 158 -40.00 -14.15 -32.58
CA LEU A 158 -40.45 -12.77 -32.80
C LEU A 158 -39.29 -11.77 -32.71
N GLU A 159 -38.34 -11.99 -31.81
CA GLU A 159 -37.18 -11.12 -31.66
C GLU A 159 -36.21 -11.25 -32.84
N SER A 160 -36.00 -12.47 -33.34
CA SER A 160 -35.26 -12.72 -34.58
C SER A 160 -35.92 -12.02 -35.77
N PHE A 161 -37.25 -12.15 -35.90
CA PHE A 161 -38.02 -11.41 -36.91
C PHE A 161 -37.84 -9.91 -36.80
N LYS A 162 -37.89 -9.35 -35.59
CA LYS A 162 -37.66 -7.91 -35.34
C LYS A 162 -36.26 -7.47 -35.77
N SER A 163 -35.24 -8.29 -35.55
CA SER A 163 -33.85 -8.01 -35.96
C SER A 163 -33.70 -8.00 -37.49
N ILE A 164 -34.25 -9.02 -38.15
CA ILE A 164 -34.22 -9.17 -39.61
C ILE A 164 -35.04 -8.06 -40.31
N LEU A 165 -36.16 -7.66 -39.71
CA LEU A 165 -37.09 -6.66 -40.23
C LEU A 165 -36.84 -5.25 -39.67
N SER A 166 -35.62 -4.95 -39.23
CA SER A 166 -35.27 -3.61 -38.73
C SER A 166 -35.44 -2.51 -39.80
N SER A 167 -35.60 -1.26 -39.33
CA SER A 167 -36.19 -0.12 -40.06
C SER A 167 -35.68 0.09 -41.50
N GLY A 168 -36.58 0.01 -42.48
CA GLY A 168 -36.32 0.29 -43.90
C GLY A 168 -36.42 -0.92 -44.83
N THR A 169 -36.54 -2.14 -44.29
CA THR A 169 -36.59 -3.37 -45.10
C THR A 169 -37.98 -3.59 -45.70
N THR A 170 -38.11 -3.37 -47.02
CA THR A 170 -39.31 -3.76 -47.77
C THR A 170 -39.12 -5.18 -48.27
N VAL A 171 -39.76 -6.15 -47.60
CA VAL A 171 -39.73 -7.56 -47.99
C VAL A 171 -40.89 -7.84 -48.94
N VAL A 172 -40.58 -8.20 -50.19
CA VAL A 172 -41.58 -8.57 -51.21
C VAL A 172 -41.52 -10.08 -51.39
N MET A 173 -42.54 -10.78 -50.91
CA MET A 173 -42.65 -12.24 -51.01
C MET A 173 -44.06 -12.66 -51.39
N PRO A 174 -44.22 -13.80 -52.10
CA PRO A 174 -45.52 -14.44 -52.28
C PRO A 174 -46.15 -14.79 -50.92
N VAL A 175 -47.47 -14.68 -50.79
CA VAL A 175 -48.20 -14.90 -49.52
C VAL A 175 -47.95 -16.31 -48.97
N GLU A 176 -47.80 -17.32 -49.83
CA GLU A 176 -47.46 -18.69 -49.43
C GLU A 176 -46.02 -18.83 -48.90
N SER A 177 -45.07 -18.03 -49.41
CA SER A 177 -43.67 -18.07 -48.99
C SER A 177 -43.45 -17.43 -47.62
N PHE A 178 -44.35 -16.54 -47.19
CA PHE A 178 -44.30 -15.93 -45.86
C PHE A 178 -44.59 -16.96 -44.75
N GLY A 179 -45.62 -17.79 -44.91
CA GLY A 179 -45.97 -18.84 -43.94
C GLY A 179 -44.90 -19.93 -43.83
N LYS A 180 -44.29 -20.32 -44.95
CA LYS A 180 -43.20 -21.31 -44.97
C LYS A 180 -41.94 -20.81 -44.28
N LEU A 181 -41.55 -19.56 -44.54
CA LEU A 181 -40.40 -18.93 -43.91
C LEU A 181 -40.60 -18.75 -42.40
N PHE A 182 -41.85 -18.53 -41.96
CA PHE A 182 -42.21 -18.52 -40.54
C PHE A 182 -42.06 -19.90 -39.88
N GLU A 183 -42.59 -20.96 -40.50
CA GLU A 183 -42.43 -22.32 -39.96
C GLU A 183 -40.98 -22.82 -40.02
N GLU A 184 -40.22 -22.50 -41.07
CA GLU A 184 -38.80 -22.88 -41.18
C GLU A 184 -37.93 -22.21 -40.11
N MET A 185 -38.17 -20.93 -39.80
CA MET A 185 -37.46 -20.27 -38.70
C MET A 185 -37.95 -20.72 -37.32
N ARG A 186 -39.24 -20.99 -37.15
CA ARG A 186 -39.76 -21.58 -35.91
C ARG A 186 -39.12 -22.95 -35.65
N ALA A 187 -39.10 -23.82 -36.67
CA ALA A 187 -38.46 -25.12 -36.61
C ALA A 187 -36.96 -25.03 -36.35
N GLY A 188 -36.25 -24.08 -36.98
CA GLY A 188 -34.82 -23.86 -36.73
C GLY A 188 -34.50 -23.35 -35.32
N ILE A 189 -35.40 -22.56 -34.71
CA ILE A 189 -35.27 -22.12 -33.32
C ILE A 189 -35.61 -23.27 -32.37
N ASP A 190 -36.68 -24.03 -32.63
CA ASP A 190 -37.03 -25.23 -31.86
C ASP A 190 -35.84 -26.23 -31.89
N GLU A 191 -35.24 -26.50 -33.05
CA GLU A 191 -34.08 -27.39 -33.19
C GLU A 191 -32.83 -26.87 -32.47
N ALA A 192 -32.62 -25.54 -32.44
CA ALA A 192 -31.53 -24.92 -31.68
C ALA A 192 -31.79 -24.81 -30.16
N THR A 193 -33.05 -24.99 -29.73
CA THR A 193 -33.46 -24.95 -28.31
C THR A 193 -33.74 -26.32 -27.72
N LEU A 194 -33.82 -27.38 -28.53
CA LEU A 194 -33.89 -28.76 -28.05
C LEU A 194 -32.59 -29.14 -27.32
N VAL A 195 -32.62 -29.02 -26.00
CA VAL A 195 -31.72 -29.75 -25.12
C VAL A 195 -32.13 -31.23 -25.20
N ALA A 196 -31.19 -32.12 -25.52
CA ALA A 196 -31.47 -33.55 -25.65
C ALA A 196 -32.19 -34.08 -24.40
N PRO A 197 -33.33 -34.78 -24.52
CA PRO A 197 -34.15 -35.19 -23.38
C PRO A 197 -33.47 -36.25 -22.48
N ASP A 198 -32.32 -36.79 -22.91
CA ASP A 198 -31.53 -37.73 -22.13
C ASP A 198 -30.50 -37.07 -21.21
N SER A 199 -30.32 -35.74 -21.25
CA SER A 199 -29.91 -35.05 -20.05
C SER A 199 -31.14 -34.88 -19.18
N SER A 200 -31.55 -35.96 -18.52
CA SER A 200 -31.97 -35.79 -17.14
C SER A 200 -30.88 -34.94 -16.50
N VAL A 201 -31.17 -33.65 -16.31
CA VAL A 201 -30.37 -32.79 -15.46
C VAL A 201 -30.64 -33.37 -14.08
N VAL A 202 -29.92 -34.46 -13.80
CA VAL A 202 -29.65 -34.90 -12.46
C VAL A 202 -29.22 -33.60 -11.80
N LYS A 203 -29.96 -33.16 -10.78
CA LYS A 203 -29.44 -32.28 -9.75
C LYS A 203 -28.27 -32.98 -9.03
N SER A 204 -27.33 -33.55 -9.76
CA SER A 204 -26.01 -33.81 -9.27
C SER A 204 -25.39 -32.43 -9.26
N ARG A 205 -25.56 -31.76 -8.12
CA ARG A 205 -24.58 -30.78 -7.64
C ARG A 205 -23.23 -31.41 -7.92
N SER A 206 -22.63 -31.00 -9.03
CA SER A 206 -21.26 -31.38 -9.32
C SER A 206 -20.46 -30.78 -8.18
N SER A 207 -19.48 -31.52 -7.65
CA SER A 207 -18.54 -30.99 -6.65
C SER A 207 -17.92 -29.64 -7.05
N ASN A 208 -17.94 -29.32 -8.35
CA ASN A 208 -17.47 -28.06 -8.90
C ASN A 208 -18.38 -26.87 -8.60
N ASP A 209 -19.69 -27.07 -8.40
CA ASP A 209 -20.66 -26.00 -8.17
C ASP A 209 -20.56 -25.45 -6.73
N ASP A 210 -20.30 -26.36 -5.77
CA ASP A 210 -19.98 -25.98 -4.39
C ASP A 210 -18.61 -25.28 -4.29
N ASP A 211 -17.63 -25.66 -5.12
CA ASP A 211 -16.31 -24.99 -5.17
C ASP A 211 -16.39 -23.57 -5.74
N ILE A 212 -17.22 -23.36 -6.77
CA ILE A 212 -17.46 -22.02 -7.35
C ILE A 212 -18.18 -21.15 -6.30
N GLY A 213 -19.27 -21.63 -5.71
CA GLY A 213 -20.03 -20.89 -4.71
C GLY A 213 -19.19 -20.50 -3.48
N SER A 214 -18.28 -21.38 -3.03
CA SER A 214 -17.40 -21.09 -1.90
C SER A 214 -16.44 -19.92 -2.17
N LYS A 215 -15.88 -19.82 -3.38
CA LYS A 215 -14.99 -18.73 -3.80
C LYS A 215 -15.76 -17.42 -3.96
N CYS A 216 -16.96 -17.48 -4.54
CA CYS A 216 -17.86 -16.33 -4.65
C CYS A 216 -18.16 -15.74 -3.27
N ALA A 217 -18.59 -16.59 -2.34
CA ALA A 217 -18.90 -16.17 -0.98
C ALA A 217 -17.68 -15.62 -0.25
N GLN A 218 -16.51 -16.26 -0.38
CA GLN A 218 -15.28 -15.80 0.26
C GLN A 218 -14.88 -14.39 -0.21
N VAL A 219 -14.83 -14.17 -1.53
CA VAL A 219 -14.38 -12.89 -2.10
C VAL A 219 -15.38 -11.78 -1.79
N SER A 220 -16.67 -12.01 -2.01
CA SER A 220 -17.71 -11.01 -1.69
C SER A 220 -17.77 -10.67 -0.20
N ALA A 221 -17.63 -11.67 0.67
CA ALA A 221 -17.58 -11.46 2.11
C ALA A 221 -16.35 -10.66 2.55
N ALA A 222 -15.18 -10.96 1.98
CA ALA A 222 -13.94 -10.23 2.28
C ALA A 222 -14.05 -8.74 1.90
N TRP A 223 -14.53 -8.44 0.69
CA TRP A 223 -14.68 -7.05 0.23
C TRP A 223 -15.75 -6.27 1.01
N THR A 224 -16.86 -6.92 1.36
CA THR A 224 -17.91 -6.32 2.19
C THR A 224 -17.39 -5.97 3.58
N LEU A 225 -16.70 -6.92 4.23
CA LEU A 225 -16.11 -6.71 5.56
C LEU A 225 -15.03 -5.62 5.53
N ALA A 226 -14.16 -5.64 4.52
CA ALA A 226 -13.13 -4.63 4.34
C ALA A 226 -13.73 -3.21 4.20
N SER A 227 -14.84 -3.08 3.45
CA SER A 227 -15.52 -1.80 3.26
C SER A 227 -16.15 -1.26 4.56
N GLU A 228 -16.72 -2.14 5.38
CA GLU A 228 -17.37 -1.77 6.65
C GLU A 228 -16.33 -1.35 7.69
N LEU A 229 -15.22 -2.10 7.79
CA LEU A 229 -14.12 -1.82 8.71
C LEU A 229 -13.17 -0.71 8.22
N LYS A 230 -13.29 -0.28 6.96
CA LYS A 230 -12.39 0.68 6.29
C LYS A 230 -10.91 0.24 6.32
N ILE A 231 -10.69 -1.02 5.97
CA ILE A 231 -9.36 -1.64 5.93
C ILE A 231 -9.07 -2.16 4.51
N ASP A 232 -7.79 -2.38 4.22
CA ASP A 232 -7.39 -3.01 2.95
C ASP A 232 -7.70 -4.52 3.00
N GLN A 233 -8.32 -5.05 1.95
CA GLN A 233 -8.69 -6.47 1.86
C GLN A 233 -7.52 -7.46 2.11
N PRO A 234 -6.27 -7.21 1.68
CA PRO A 234 -5.15 -8.11 1.93
C PRO A 234 -4.80 -8.31 3.41
N ASP A 235 -5.23 -7.42 4.29
CA ASP A 235 -4.97 -7.50 5.73
C ASP A 235 -5.96 -8.46 6.44
N LEU A 236 -7.03 -8.87 5.77
CA LEU A 236 -7.97 -9.86 6.27
C LEU A 236 -7.41 -11.27 6.10
N THR A 237 -7.40 -12.05 7.18
CA THR A 237 -7.03 -13.46 7.11
C THR A 237 -8.28 -14.33 7.08
N PHE A 238 -8.35 -15.22 6.09
CA PHE A 238 -9.43 -16.21 5.98
C PHE A 238 -9.17 -17.36 6.94
N ILE A 239 -10.14 -17.67 7.81
CA ILE A 239 -10.05 -18.79 8.77
C ILE A 239 -10.76 -20.02 8.21
N GLY A 240 -11.98 -19.84 7.73
CA GLY A 240 -12.81 -20.94 7.28
C GLY A 240 -14.12 -20.51 6.65
N LEU A 241 -14.75 -21.49 6.00
CA LEU A 241 -16.04 -21.35 5.34
C LEU A 241 -16.88 -22.59 5.64
N GLN A 242 -18.14 -22.37 6.04
CA GLN A 242 -19.10 -23.42 6.33
C GLN A 242 -20.35 -23.22 5.46
N GLN A 243 -20.84 -24.29 4.83
CA GLN A 243 -22.08 -24.24 4.08
C GLN A 243 -23.27 -24.27 5.04
N LYS A 244 -24.22 -23.34 4.86
CA LYS A 244 -25.40 -23.23 5.73
C LYS A 244 -26.59 -22.74 4.93
N GLU A 245 -27.76 -23.26 5.25
CA GLU A 245 -29.03 -22.80 4.69
C GLU A 245 -29.61 -21.74 5.60
N TRP A 246 -30.02 -20.62 5.00
CA TRP A 246 -30.55 -19.47 5.73
C TRP A 246 -32.07 -19.39 5.61
N GLU A 247 -32.72 -19.03 6.71
CA GLU A 247 -34.15 -18.77 6.75
C GLU A 247 -34.41 -17.31 6.32
N GLY A 248 -35.12 -17.15 5.20
CA GLY A 248 -35.57 -15.86 4.69
C GLY A 248 -34.50 -15.04 3.96
N PRO A 249 -34.90 -13.90 3.37
CA PRO A 249 -34.05 -13.09 2.48
C PRO A 249 -32.94 -12.32 3.21
N ASN A 250 -33.00 -12.22 4.55
CA ASN A 250 -32.05 -11.47 5.37
C ASN A 250 -30.90 -12.34 5.92
N LEU A 251 -30.67 -13.53 5.36
CA LEU A 251 -29.59 -14.44 5.79
C LEU A 251 -29.60 -14.73 7.31
N GLY A 252 -30.79 -14.71 7.92
CA GLY A 252 -31.00 -14.91 9.35
C GLY A 252 -30.44 -13.82 10.28
N CYS A 253 -30.24 -12.58 9.82
CA CYS A 253 -29.78 -11.46 10.69
C CYS A 253 -30.91 -10.75 11.46
N THR A 254 -32.18 -10.92 11.06
CA THR A 254 -33.34 -10.30 11.71
C THR A 254 -34.44 -11.34 11.90
N GLU A 255 -35.17 -11.30 13.01
CA GLU A 255 -36.38 -12.11 13.24
C GLU A 255 -37.33 -12.01 12.02
N PRO A 256 -37.87 -13.13 11.50
CA PRO A 256 -38.68 -13.13 10.28
C PRO A 256 -39.98 -12.35 10.52
N SER A 257 -40.12 -11.18 9.88
CA SER A 257 -41.34 -10.37 9.98
C SER A 257 -42.47 -10.87 9.09
N ASP A 258 -42.16 -11.76 8.13
CA ASP A 258 -43.13 -12.36 7.21
C ASP A 258 -42.86 -13.86 7.10
N GLY A 259 -43.93 -14.65 7.19
CA GLY A 259 -43.92 -16.12 7.14
C GLY A 259 -43.53 -16.75 5.80
N ASN A 260 -42.78 -16.04 4.95
CA ASN A 260 -42.18 -16.62 3.75
C ASN A 260 -40.89 -17.34 4.13
N GLN A 261 -41.02 -18.65 4.38
CA GLN A 261 -39.92 -19.59 4.59
C GLN A 261 -39.23 -19.92 3.27
N GLU A 262 -38.64 -18.92 2.63
CA GLU A 262 -37.77 -19.15 1.48
C GLU A 262 -36.39 -19.54 2.03
N ILE A 263 -36.00 -20.80 1.83
CA ILE A 263 -34.70 -21.33 2.27
C ILE A 263 -33.67 -20.92 1.24
N THR A 264 -32.72 -20.07 1.64
CA THR A 264 -31.66 -19.60 0.75
C THR A 264 -30.37 -20.36 1.08
N PRO A 265 -29.84 -21.20 0.17
CA PRO A 265 -28.55 -21.84 0.38
C PRO A 265 -27.43 -20.79 0.36
N GLY A 266 -26.47 -20.92 1.26
CA GLY A 266 -25.38 -19.96 1.37
C GLY A 266 -24.20 -20.48 2.18
N PHE A 267 -23.36 -19.53 2.58
CA PHE A 267 -22.12 -19.79 3.28
C PHE A 267 -21.94 -18.82 4.45
N GLU A 268 -21.34 -19.32 5.52
CA GLU A 268 -20.83 -18.55 6.64
C GLU A 268 -19.31 -18.52 6.53
N VAL A 269 -18.75 -17.32 6.45
CA VAL A 269 -17.33 -17.07 6.21
C VAL A 269 -16.73 -16.37 7.43
N GLU A 270 -15.65 -16.94 7.97
CA GLU A 270 -14.95 -16.39 9.13
C GLU A 270 -13.62 -15.74 8.72
N PHE A 271 -13.43 -14.49 9.13
CA PHE A 271 -12.20 -13.73 8.93
C PHE A 271 -11.60 -13.31 10.27
N SER A 272 -10.27 -13.27 10.36
CA SER A 272 -9.56 -12.66 11.48
C SER A 272 -8.85 -11.37 11.04
N TYR A 273 -8.99 -10.34 11.87
CA TYR A 273 -8.27 -9.08 11.73
C TYR A 273 -7.87 -8.55 13.11
N SER A 274 -6.59 -8.22 13.28
CA SER A 274 -6.03 -7.67 14.53
C SER A 274 -6.39 -8.46 15.81
N GLY A 275 -6.60 -9.77 15.70
CA GLY A 275 -6.94 -10.65 16.83
C GLY A 275 -8.44 -10.74 17.17
N SER A 276 -9.31 -10.09 16.41
CA SER A 276 -10.77 -10.27 16.47
C SER A 276 -11.26 -11.10 15.28
N ASN A 277 -12.23 -11.98 15.53
CA ASN A 277 -12.88 -12.77 14.49
C ASN A 277 -14.20 -12.13 14.09
N TYR A 278 -14.45 -12.09 12.78
CA TYR A 278 -15.64 -11.55 12.17
C TYR A 278 -16.32 -12.66 11.37
N LEU A 279 -17.61 -12.84 11.61
CA LEU A 279 -18.46 -13.74 10.84
C LEU A 279 -19.24 -12.94 9.81
N VAL A 280 -19.24 -13.44 8.59
CA VAL A 280 -19.92 -12.83 7.46
C VAL A 280 -20.77 -13.89 6.79
N ARG A 281 -22.04 -13.58 6.53
CA ARG A 281 -22.97 -14.49 5.88
C ARG A 281 -23.17 -14.08 4.44
N SER A 282 -23.21 -15.07 3.56
CA SER A 282 -23.36 -14.90 2.11
C SER A 282 -24.38 -15.89 1.57
N ASN A 283 -25.07 -15.54 0.47
CA ASN A 283 -25.77 -16.51 -0.37
C ASN A 283 -24.77 -17.31 -1.25
N GLN A 284 -25.27 -18.30 -1.99
CA GLN A 284 -24.46 -19.19 -2.84
C GLN A 284 -23.58 -18.44 -3.86
N TYR A 285 -24.06 -17.33 -4.43
CA TYR A 285 -23.36 -16.58 -5.48
C TYR A 285 -22.62 -15.34 -4.98
N GLY A 286 -22.67 -15.02 -3.68
CA GLY A 286 -21.99 -13.86 -3.13
C GLY A 286 -22.63 -12.50 -3.49
N SER A 287 -23.87 -12.48 -4.00
CA SER A 287 -24.60 -11.25 -4.34
C SER A 287 -25.28 -10.59 -3.15
N LEU A 288 -25.64 -11.39 -2.14
CA LEU A 288 -26.16 -10.92 -0.87
C LEU A 288 -25.19 -11.29 0.23
N VAL A 289 -24.61 -10.27 0.86
CA VAL A 289 -23.70 -10.41 1.99
C VAL A 289 -24.20 -9.57 3.15
N LYS A 290 -24.23 -10.16 4.35
CA LYS A 290 -24.62 -9.49 5.59
C LYS A 290 -23.67 -9.83 6.71
N ILE A 291 -23.40 -8.83 7.53
CA ILE A 291 -22.69 -8.98 8.79
C ILE A 291 -23.75 -8.94 9.87
N CYS A 292 -23.90 -10.07 10.57
CA CYS A 292 -24.51 -10.15 11.88
C CYS A 292 -23.48 -10.86 12.80
#